data_AF-A0A935RUU5-F1
#
_entry.id   AF-A0A935RUU5-F1
#
_cell.length_a   1.000
_cell.length_b   1.000
_cell.length_c   1.000
_cell.angle_alpha   90.00
_cell.angle_beta   90.00
_cell.angle_gamma   90.00
#
_symmetry.space_group_name_H-M   'P 1'
#
loop_
_entity.id
_entity.type
_entity.pdbx_description
1 polymer ?
#
loop_
_entity_poly.entity_id
_entity_poly.type
_entity_poly.pdbx_seq_one_letter_code
_entity_poly.pdbx_strand_id
1 'polypeptide(L)'
;MTMVEKFKIGLFPSDKHHFIVIGVFALFYLAWTNLVVGFRIDHFNFLLFLLCMLLAHQWTRTFTYSFVFFILFWIIYDSMRIYPNYLLNDVRIIEPYEIEKAIFGITIGNKIVTPNEYFNAHNIPILDFLSGLFI
;
A
#
# COMPACT_ATOMS: atom_id res chain seq x y z
N MET A 1 -32.10 28.65 5.38
CA MET A 1 -31.23 27.48 5.23
C MET A 1 -32.10 26.23 5.13
N THR A 2 -32.03 25.55 4.00
CA THR A 2 -32.84 24.35 3.69
C THR A 2 -32.43 23.16 4.58
N MET A 3 -33.31 22.16 4.75
CA MET A 3 -33.00 20.96 5.54
C MET A 3 -31.73 20.24 5.04
N VAL A 4 -31.51 20.24 3.72
CA VAL A 4 -30.33 19.68 3.07
C VAL A 4 -29.05 20.46 3.41
N GLU A 5 -29.11 21.78 3.50
CA GLU A 5 -27.96 22.60 3.93
C GLU A 5 -27.60 22.35 5.39
N LYS A 6 -28.60 22.21 6.28
CA LYS A 6 -28.37 21.81 7.68
C LYS A 6 -27.72 20.44 7.79
N PHE A 7 -28.19 19.47 7.01
CA PHE A 7 -27.60 18.14 6.96
C PHE A 7 -26.15 18.17 6.45
N LYS A 8 -25.87 18.90 5.37
CA LYS A 8 -24.51 19.06 4.83
C LYS A 8 -23.54 19.77 5.79
N ILE A 9 -24.02 20.75 6.55
CA ILE A 9 -23.22 21.45 7.57
C ILE A 9 -22.99 20.56 8.80
N GLY A 10 -23.95 19.71 9.16
CA GLY A 10 -23.84 18.77 10.27
C GLY A 10 -22.99 17.52 9.97
N LEU A 11 -22.85 17.14 8.70
CA LEU A 11 -22.14 15.91 8.31
C LEU A 11 -20.61 16.02 8.54
N PHE A 12 -20.04 17.23 8.43
CA PHE A 12 -18.61 17.49 8.61
C PHE A 12 -18.34 18.81 9.35
N PRO A 13 -18.62 18.85 10.67
CA PRO A 13 -18.60 20.07 11.46
C PRO A 13 -17.18 20.63 11.59
N SER A 14 -17.09 21.95 11.75
CA SER A 14 -15.84 22.68 12.04
C SER A 14 -15.89 23.25 13.45
N ASP A 15 -16.40 22.46 14.39
CA ASP A 15 -16.59 22.84 15.79
C ASP A 15 -15.36 22.50 16.63
N LYS A 16 -15.34 22.95 17.89
CA LYS A 16 -14.19 22.73 18.79
C LYS A 16 -13.90 21.24 18.99
N HIS A 17 -14.91 20.39 19.05
CA HIS A 17 -14.73 18.95 19.23
C HIS A 17 -14.03 18.34 18.02
N HIS A 18 -14.32 18.82 16.81
CA HIS A 18 -13.65 18.38 15.59
C HIS A 18 -12.13 18.58 15.63
N PHE A 19 -11.68 19.79 16.00
CA PHE A 19 -10.25 20.07 16.12
C PHE A 19 -9.57 19.21 17.20
N ILE A 20 -10.27 18.93 18.30
CA ILE A 20 -9.79 18.01 19.34
C ILE A 20 -9.61 16.61 18.76
N VAL A 21 -10.59 16.09 18.01
CA VAL A 21 -10.50 14.75 17.39
C VAL A 21 -9.31 14.66 16.43
N ILE A 22 -9.09 15.67 15.58
CA ILE A 22 -7.95 15.73 14.67
C ILE A 22 -6.63 15.74 15.45
N GLY A 23 -6.52 16.58 16.49
CA GLY A 23 -5.31 16.66 17.31
C GLY A 23 -4.99 15.37 18.05
N VAL A 24 -6.03 14.73 18.62
CA VAL A 24 -5.91 13.42 19.28
C VAL A 24 -5.49 12.34 18.28
N PHE A 25 -6.11 12.29 17.10
CA PHE A 25 -5.71 11.36 16.04
C PHE A 25 -4.25 11.56 15.61
N ALA A 26 -3.83 12.81 15.39
CA ALA A 26 -2.45 13.12 15.03
C ALA A 26 -1.45 12.66 16.10
N LEU A 27 -1.75 12.91 17.37
CA LEU A 27 -0.94 12.43 18.51
C LEU A 27 -0.86 10.91 18.56
N PHE A 28 -2.00 10.21 18.43
CA PHE A 28 -2.02 8.75 18.42
C PHE A 28 -1.24 8.17 17.23
N TYR A 29 -1.40 8.75 16.03
CA TYR A 29 -0.67 8.31 14.85
C TYR A 29 0.84 8.53 14.98
N LEU A 30 1.26 9.67 15.53
CA LEU A 30 2.68 9.94 15.81
C LEU A 30 3.23 9.00 16.88
N ALA A 31 2.48 8.76 17.96
CA ALA A 31 2.88 7.81 19.00
C ALA A 31 3.03 6.39 18.43
N TRP A 32 2.06 5.93 17.65
CA TRP A 32 2.11 4.62 16.98
C TRP A 32 3.32 4.49 16.06
N THR A 33 3.53 5.45 15.17
CA THR A 33 4.62 5.41 14.20
C THR A 33 6.00 5.54 14.85
N ASN A 34 6.15 6.32 15.92
CA ASN A 34 7.43 6.45 16.62
C ASN A 34 7.75 5.25 17.52
N LEU A 35 6.75 4.70 18.20
CA LEU A 35 6.98 3.64 19.20
C LEU A 35 6.95 2.23 18.61
N VAL A 36 6.17 2.01 17.55
CA VAL A 36 5.88 0.65 17.04
C VAL A 36 6.46 0.42 15.64
N VAL A 37 6.20 1.32 14.69
CA VAL A 37 6.57 1.10 13.26
C VAL A 37 7.99 1.57 12.93
N GLY A 38 8.45 2.65 13.58
CA GLY A 38 9.69 3.36 13.25
C GLY A 38 9.40 4.59 12.39
N PHE A 39 9.79 5.77 12.87
CA PHE A 39 9.45 7.03 12.21
C PHE A 39 10.20 7.23 10.88
N ARG A 40 9.46 7.62 9.84
CA ARG A 40 9.93 7.83 8.47
C ARG A 40 9.30 9.09 7.88
N ILE A 41 9.94 9.61 6.85
CA ILE A 41 9.45 10.79 6.12
C ILE A 41 8.06 10.56 5.51
N ASP A 42 7.74 9.32 5.14
CA ASP A 42 6.43 8.93 4.61
C ASP A 42 5.31 9.20 5.64
N HIS A 43 5.54 8.94 6.93
CA HIS A 43 4.55 9.20 7.99
C HIS A 43 4.35 10.69 8.23
N PHE A 44 5.44 11.47 8.20
CA PHE A 44 5.37 12.92 8.31
C PHE A 44 4.58 13.52 7.16
N ASN A 45 4.92 13.16 5.92
CA ASN A 45 4.24 13.65 4.71
C ASN A 45 2.76 13.26 4.72
N PHE A 46 2.45 12.02 5.10
CA PHE A 46 1.07 11.55 5.21
C PHE A 46 0.26 12.33 6.25
N LEU A 47 0.82 12.53 7.45
CA LEU A 47 0.15 13.28 8.51
C LEU A 47 -0.05 14.75 8.10
N LEU A 48 0.98 15.38 7.55
CA LEU A 48 0.92 16.75 7.06
C LEU A 48 -0.17 16.89 5.98
N PHE A 49 -0.21 15.97 5.02
CA PHE A 49 -1.23 15.93 3.97
C PHE A 49 -2.65 15.83 4.56
N LEU A 50 -2.87 14.91 5.50
CA LEU A 50 -4.17 14.76 6.17
C LEU A 50 -4.56 16.02 6.95
N LEU A 51 -3.63 16.62 7.69
CA LEU A 51 -3.89 17.87 8.43
C LEU A 51 -4.25 19.01 7.47
N CYS A 52 -3.50 19.16 6.38
CA CYS A 52 -3.83 20.15 5.35
C CYS A 52 -5.23 19.94 4.78
N MET A 53 -5.61 18.71 4.41
CA MET A 53 -6.94 18.46 3.84
C MET A 53 -8.08 18.66 4.85
N LEU A 54 -7.89 18.27 6.11
CA LEU A 54 -8.91 18.39 7.15
C LEU A 54 -9.13 19.85 7.60
N LEU A 55 -8.08 20.67 7.55
CA LEU A 55 -8.10 22.06 8.03
C LEU A 55 -8.30 23.11 6.93
N ALA A 56 -7.95 22.84 5.66
CA ALA A 56 -7.96 23.85 4.61
C ALA A 56 -9.36 24.34 4.22
N HIS A 57 -10.30 23.44 3.93
CA HIS A 57 -11.64 23.80 3.47
C HIS A 57 -12.69 22.75 3.84
N GLN A 58 -13.96 23.13 3.89
CA GLN A 58 -15.04 22.18 4.17
C GLN A 58 -15.11 21.05 3.12
N TRP A 59 -14.84 21.39 1.86
CA TRP A 59 -14.90 20.42 0.76
C TRP A 59 -13.76 19.40 0.82
N THR A 60 -12.53 19.86 1.13
CA THR A 60 -11.37 18.96 1.29
C THR A 60 -11.54 18.04 2.48
N ARG A 61 -12.08 18.55 3.59
CA ARG A 61 -12.41 17.75 4.76
C ARG A 61 -13.45 16.67 4.46
N THR A 62 -14.53 17.04 3.77
CA THR A 62 -15.58 16.11 3.34
C THR A 62 -15.01 15.00 2.44
N PHE A 63 -14.12 15.38 1.53
CA PHE A 63 -13.40 14.44 0.68
C PHE A 63 -12.54 13.49 1.52
N THR A 64 -11.74 14.00 2.46
CA THR A 64 -10.90 13.16 3.34
C THR A 64 -11.73 12.15 4.14
N TYR A 65 -12.86 12.56 4.71
CA TYR A 65 -13.73 11.64 5.44
C TYR A 65 -14.37 10.57 4.55
N SER A 66 -14.73 10.92 3.31
CA SER A 66 -15.20 9.93 2.33
C SER A 66 -14.14 8.86 2.03
N PHE A 67 -12.85 9.21 2.18
CA PHE A 67 -11.71 8.32 1.98
C PHE A 67 -11.18 7.68 3.28
N VAL A 68 -11.92 7.72 4.39
CA VAL A 68 -11.46 7.16 5.68
C VAL A 68 -11.08 5.68 5.58
N PHE A 69 -11.78 4.91 4.76
CA PHE A 69 -11.47 3.50 4.53
C PHE A 69 -10.07 3.31 3.92
N PHE A 70 -9.70 4.15 2.94
CA PHE A 70 -8.37 4.12 2.33
C PHE A 70 -7.28 4.58 3.30
N ILE A 71 -7.57 5.58 4.14
CA ILE A 71 -6.65 6.03 5.20
C ILE A 71 -6.37 4.91 6.20
N LEU A 72 -7.42 4.22 6.65
CA LEU A 72 -7.28 3.07 7.54
C LEU A 72 -6.50 1.94 6.89
N PHE A 73 -6.79 1.62 5.62
CA PHE A 73 -6.03 0.63 4.86
C PHE A 73 -4.54 0.98 4.79
N TRP A 74 -4.21 2.25 4.50
CA TRP A 74 -2.82 2.71 4.48
C TRP A 74 -2.12 2.49 5.83
N ILE A 75 -2.75 2.89 6.94
CA ILE A 75 -2.18 2.74 8.29
C ILE A 75 -1.96 1.27 8.64
N ILE A 76 -2.95 0.40 8.35
CA ILE A 76 -2.86 -1.04 8.61
C ILE A 76 -1.75 -1.66 7.77
N TYR A 77 -1.73 -1.37 6.47
CA TYR A 77 -0.75 -1.93 5.54
C TYR A 77 0.68 -1.51 5.90
N ASP A 78 0.88 -0.25 6.25
CA ASP A 78 2.18 0.24 6.70
C ASP A 78 2.60 -0.43 8.03
N SER A 79 1.64 -0.68 8.93
CA SER A 79 1.88 -1.41 10.18
C SER A 79 2.25 -2.87 9.96
N MET A 80 1.95 -3.50 8.81
CA MET A 80 2.38 -4.87 8.52
C MET A 80 3.91 -5.02 8.46
N ARG A 81 4.65 -3.91 8.34
CA ARG A 81 6.12 -3.91 8.32
C ARG A 81 6.75 -4.22 9.67
N ILE A 82 5.99 -4.10 10.77
CA ILE A 82 6.50 -4.35 12.13
C ILE A 82 7.09 -5.76 12.24
N TYR A 83 6.42 -6.75 11.64
CA TYR A 83 6.89 -8.13 11.59
C TYR A 83 6.96 -8.62 10.15
N PRO A 84 8.15 -8.55 9.54
CA PRO A 84 8.35 -9.11 8.21
C PRO A 84 8.01 -10.60 8.18
N ASN A 85 7.22 -11.02 7.19
CA ASN A 85 6.75 -12.40 7.10
C ASN A 85 7.87 -13.44 7.03
N TYR A 86 9.04 -13.10 6.49
CA TYR A 86 10.20 -14.00 6.42
C TYR A 86 10.82 -14.32 7.79
N LEU A 87 10.52 -13.53 8.82
CA LEU A 87 10.93 -13.84 10.20
C LEU A 87 9.98 -14.85 10.86
N LEU A 88 8.76 -15.01 10.34
CA LEU A 88 7.71 -15.85 10.91
C LEU A 88 7.49 -17.12 10.11
N ASN A 89 7.68 -17.06 8.79
CA ASN A 89 7.42 -18.14 7.86
C ASN A 89 8.62 -18.35 6.94
N ASP A 90 8.95 -19.61 6.70
CA ASP A 90 9.96 -19.96 5.71
C ASP A 90 9.52 -19.52 4.31
N VAL A 91 10.46 -18.92 3.58
CA VAL A 91 10.23 -18.49 2.20
C VAL A 91 10.24 -19.72 1.30
N ARG A 92 9.04 -20.19 0.96
CA ARG A 92 8.79 -21.33 0.07
C ARG A 92 8.97 -20.96 -1.40
N ILE A 93 10.24 -20.95 -1.84
CA ILE A 93 10.62 -20.72 -3.24
C ILE A 93 10.84 -22.01 -4.03
N ILE A 94 11.14 -23.12 -3.34
CA ILE A 94 11.49 -24.38 -4.01
C ILE A 94 10.26 -25.06 -4.59
N GLU A 95 9.12 -25.01 -3.90
CA GLU A 95 7.90 -25.67 -4.31
C GLU A 95 7.32 -25.05 -5.59
N PRO A 96 7.19 -23.72 -5.72
CA PRO A 96 6.78 -23.09 -6.98
C PRO A 96 7.74 -23.42 -8.12
N TYR A 97 9.04 -23.45 -7.86
CA TYR A 97 10.07 -23.76 -8.86
C TYR A 97 9.98 -25.20 -9.37
N GLU A 98 9.82 -26.18 -8.48
CA GLU A 98 9.67 -27.58 -8.86
C GLU A 98 8.31 -27.85 -9.53
N ILE A 99 7.24 -27.14 -9.13
CA ILE A 99 5.95 -27.17 -9.83
C ILE A 99 6.10 -26.62 -11.26
N GLU A 100 6.80 -25.50 -11.43
CA GLU A 100 7.06 -24.92 -12.75
C GLU A 100 7.86 -25.89 -13.63
N LYS A 101 8.91 -26.52 -13.10
CA LYS A 101 9.63 -27.59 -13.81
C LYS A 101 8.75 -28.77 -14.17
N ALA A 102 7.85 -29.17 -13.27
CA ALA A 102 6.99 -30.33 -13.51
C ALA A 102 5.96 -30.06 -14.62
N ILE A 103 5.40 -28.84 -14.69
CA ILE A 103 4.34 -28.49 -15.64
C ILE A 103 4.92 -28.00 -16.98
N PHE A 104 6.00 -27.21 -16.93
CA PHE A 104 6.54 -26.49 -18.09
C PHE A 104 8.01 -26.79 -18.36
N GLY A 105 8.59 -27.79 -17.67
CA GLY A 105 10.00 -28.11 -17.79
C GLY A 105 10.42 -28.43 -19.23
N ILE A 106 11.46 -27.76 -19.69
CA ILE A 106 12.09 -28.01 -20.99
C ILE A 106 13.33 -28.86 -20.74
N THR A 107 13.42 -29.99 -21.44
CA THR A 107 14.59 -30.87 -21.34
C THR A 107 15.70 -30.38 -22.25
N ILE A 108 16.82 -29.93 -21.66
CA ILE A 108 18.06 -29.60 -22.39
C ILE A 108 19.15 -30.56 -21.94
N GLY A 109 19.55 -31.48 -22.84
CA GLY A 109 20.50 -32.53 -22.52
C GLY A 109 19.97 -33.42 -21.38
N ASN A 110 20.72 -33.50 -20.28
CA ASN A 110 20.35 -34.29 -19.08
C ASN A 110 19.69 -33.45 -17.96
N LYS A 111 19.27 -32.20 -18.24
CA LYS A 111 18.65 -31.33 -17.23
C LYS A 111 17.26 -30.87 -17.70
N ILE A 112 16.32 -30.82 -16.75
CA ILE A 112 15.05 -30.15 -16.91
C ILE A 112 15.20 -28.74 -16.35
N VAL A 113 14.96 -27.74 -17.18
CA VAL A 113 15.03 -26.32 -16.83
C VAL A 113 13.65 -25.69 -16.95
N THR A 114 13.41 -24.62 -16.20
CA THR A 114 12.17 -23.85 -16.37
C THR A 114 12.20 -23.05 -17.68
N PRO A 115 11.05 -22.63 -18.23
CA PRO A 115 11.01 -21.80 -19.43
C PRO A 115 11.83 -20.50 -19.28
N ASN A 116 11.78 -19.86 -18.11
CA ASN A 116 12.58 -18.67 -17.84
C ASN A 116 14.09 -18.94 -17.98
N GLU A 117 14.58 -20.04 -17.39
CA GLU A 117 15.99 -20.46 -17.52
C GLU A 117 16.35 -20.77 -18.98
N TYR A 118 15.45 -21.39 -19.75
CA TYR A 118 15.64 -21.66 -21.18
C TYR A 118 15.78 -20.37 -22.00
N PHE A 119 14.85 -19.43 -21.86
CA PHE A 119 14.82 -18.19 -22.65
C PHE A 119 15.92 -17.21 -22.23
N ASN A 120 16.35 -17.23 -20.97
CA ASN A 120 17.51 -16.49 -20.53
C ASN A 120 18.80 -17.00 -21.20
N ALA A 121 18.92 -18.31 -21.45
CA ALA A 121 20.05 -18.90 -22.16
C ALA A 121 19.94 -18.82 -23.69
N HIS A 122 18.72 -18.78 -24.24
CA HIS A 122 18.42 -18.74 -25.68
C HIS A 122 17.66 -17.47 -26.05
N ASN A 123 18.24 -16.32 -25.72
CA ASN A 123 17.63 -15.04 -26.02
C ASN A 123 17.72 -14.71 -27.52
N ILE A 124 16.72 -13.96 -28.00
CA ILE A 124 16.70 -13.46 -29.36
C ILE A 124 16.42 -11.95 -29.27
N PRO A 125 17.34 -11.07 -29.69
CA PRO A 125 17.21 -9.63 -29.46
C PRO A 125 15.91 -9.01 -29.96
N ILE A 126 15.36 -9.50 -31.08
CA ILE A 126 14.08 -9.02 -31.60
C ILE A 126 12.90 -9.44 -30.72
N LEU A 127 12.96 -10.65 -30.14
CA LEU A 127 11.92 -11.15 -29.26
C LEU A 127 11.97 -10.45 -27.90
N ASP A 128 13.17 -10.14 -27.40
CA ASP A 128 13.37 -9.35 -26.18
C ASP A 128 12.84 -7.91 -26.34
N PHE A 129 13.03 -7.31 -27.53
CA PHE A 129 12.45 -6.01 -27.83
C PHE A 129 10.92 -6.07 -27.90
N LEU A 130 10.36 -7.08 -28.58
CA LEU A 130 8.92 -7.24 -28.69
C LEU A 130 8.26 -7.55 -27.35
N SER A 131 8.88 -8.36 -26.48
CA SER A 131 8.34 -8.69 -25.17
C SER A 131 8.21 -7.46 -24.26
N GLY A 132 9.11 -6.48 -24.38
CA GLY A 132 9.00 -5.19 -23.69
C GLY A 132 7.84 -4.30 -24.15
N LEU A 133 7.27 -4.54 -25.34
CA LEU A 133 6.09 -3.81 -25.83
C LEU A 133 4.77 -4.39 -25.33
N PHE A 134 4.76 -5.64 -24.85
CA PHE A 134 3.57 -6.34 -24.37
C PHE A 134 3.50 -6.46 -22.83
N ILE A 135 4.14 -5.52 -22.11
CA ILE A 135 4.03 -5.41 -20.64
C ILE A 135 2.57 -5.17 -20.23
#